data_AF-A0A7K2QF94-F1
#
_entry.id   AF-A0A7K2QF94-F1
#
_cell.length_a   1.000
_cell.length_b   1.000
_cell.length_c   1.000
_cell.angle_alpha   90.00
_cell.angle_beta   90.00
_cell.angle_gamma   90.00
#
_symmetry.space_group_name_H-M   'P 1'
#
loop_
_entity.id
_entity.type
_entity.pdbx_description
1 polymer ?
#
loop_
_entity_poly.entity_id
_entity_poly.type
_entity_poly.pdbx_seq_one_letter_code
_entity_poly.pdbx_strand_id
1 'polypeptide(L)'
;EAELPALTRERMRAARRLLAPRDGHMLRAVFLDRGAGRQGRLALVIHHLVVDGVSWRIIQDDVRTCWTALTEGREPVLEPAATP
;
A
#
# COMPACT_ATOMS: atom_id res chain seq x y z
N GLU A 1 7.93 -8.36 -21.39
CA GLU A 1 7.57 -7.17 -20.57
C GLU A 1 6.07 -7.02 -20.28
N ALA A 2 5.17 -7.52 -21.16
CA ALA A 2 3.71 -7.46 -21.03
C ALA A 2 3.07 -8.26 -19.86
N GLU A 3 3.84 -9.08 -19.15
CA GLU A 3 3.36 -10.01 -18.12
C GLU A 3 3.12 -9.34 -16.75
N LEU A 4 3.92 -8.32 -16.44
CA LEU A 4 3.90 -7.65 -15.14
C LEU A 4 2.58 -6.87 -14.87
N PRO A 5 1.99 -6.13 -15.84
CA PRO A 5 0.71 -5.47 -15.63
C PRO A 5 -0.46 -6.45 -15.45
N ALA A 6 -0.42 -7.61 -16.12
CA ALA A 6 -1.45 -8.64 -15.98
C ALA A 6 -1.38 -9.30 -14.60
N LEU A 7 -0.19 -9.74 -14.18
CA LEU A 7 0.05 -10.32 -12.86
C LEU A 7 -0.30 -9.33 -11.74
N THR A 8 0.07 -8.06 -11.89
CA THR A 8 -0.31 -6.99 -10.95
C THR A 8 -1.83 -6.91 -10.79
N ARG A 9 -2.57 -6.85 -11.90
CA ARG A 9 -4.04 -6.77 -11.87
C ARG A 9 -4.68 -8.00 -11.23
N GLU A 10 -4.18 -9.19 -11.53
CA GLU A 10 -4.68 -10.43 -10.94
C GLU A 10 -4.47 -10.44 -9.42
N ARG A 11 -3.25 -10.12 -8.97
CA ARG A 11 -2.91 -10.06 -7.54
C ARG A 11 -3.74 -9.01 -6.80
N MET A 12 -3.96 -7.85 -7.41
CA MET A 12 -4.84 -6.82 -6.84
C MET A 12 -6.31 -7.28 -6.77
N ARG A 13 -6.82 -7.97 -7.79
CA ARG A 13 -8.17 -8.55 -7.77
C ARG A 13 -8.32 -9.59 -6.66
N ALA A 14 -7.33 -10.46 -6.49
CA ALA A 14 -7.30 -11.43 -5.42
C ALA A 14 -7.29 -10.74 -4.04
N ALA A 15 -6.43 -9.75 -3.84
CA ALA A 15 -6.37 -8.98 -2.60
C ALA A 15 -7.69 -8.27 -2.28
N ARG A 16 -8.38 -7.72 -3.28
CA ARG A 16 -9.69 -7.07 -3.08
C ARG A 16 -10.75 -8.04 -2.58
N ARG A 17 -10.71 -9.31 -3.00
CA ARG A 17 -11.64 -10.36 -2.51
C ARG A 17 -11.39 -10.76 -1.06
N LEU A 18 -10.19 -10.48 -0.54
CA LEU A 18 -9.83 -10.75 0.85
C LEU A 18 -10.20 -9.60 1.80
N LEU A 19 -10.76 -8.51 1.28
CA LEU A 19 -11.38 -7.49 2.11
C LEU A 19 -12.72 -8.02 2.63
N ALA A 20 -12.94 -7.84 3.93
CA ALA A 20 -14.17 -8.22 4.60
C ALA A 20 -14.57 -7.09 5.56
N PRO A 21 -15.30 -6.06 5.07
CA PRO A 21 -15.64 -4.91 5.88
C PRO A 21 -16.44 -5.22 7.14
N ARG A 22 -17.30 -6.26 7.08
CA ARG A 22 -18.05 -6.73 8.24
C ARG A 22 -17.15 -7.27 9.35
N ASP A 23 -16.00 -7.82 8.98
CA ASP A 23 -15.03 -8.42 9.90
C ASP A 23 -13.86 -7.47 10.20
N GLY A 24 -13.95 -6.20 9.78
CA GLY A 24 -12.90 -5.19 9.98
C GLY A 24 -11.68 -5.36 9.07
N HIS A 25 -11.67 -6.29 8.12
CA HIS A 25 -10.58 -6.48 7.18
C HIS A 25 -10.64 -5.46 6.05
N MET A 26 -10.10 -4.26 6.29
CA MET A 26 -10.22 -3.10 5.40
C MET A 26 -9.00 -2.86 4.51
N LEU A 27 -7.86 -3.49 4.78
CA LEU A 27 -6.60 -3.28 4.05
C LEU A 27 -5.91 -4.60 3.70
N ARG A 28 -5.33 -4.63 2.49
CA ARG A 28 -4.37 -5.65 2.05
C ARG A 28 -3.18 -4.98 1.39
N ALA A 29 -1.98 -5.42 1.73
CA ALA A 29 -0.73 -5.03 1.11
C ALA A 29 -0.18 -6.23 0.32
N VAL A 30 0.17 -6.02 -0.95
CA VAL A 30 0.74 -7.05 -1.82
C VAL A 30 2.08 -6.57 -2.32
N PHE A 31 3.14 -7.27 -1.95
CA PHE A 31 4.46 -7.05 -2.52
C PHE A 31 4.62 -7.87 -3.81
N LEU A 32 4.93 -7.18 -4.89
CA LEU A 32 5.21 -7.76 -6.20
C LEU A 32 6.73 -7.75 -6.40
N ASP A 33 7.33 -8.89 -6.10
CA ASP A 33 8.74 -9.12 -6.38
C ASP A 33 8.98 -9.17 -7.89
N ARG A 34 10.00 -8.43 -8.35
CA ARG A 34 10.39 -8.37 -9.77
C ARG A 34 11.65 -9.18 -10.08
N GLY A 35 12.17 -9.92 -9.09
CA GLY A 35 13.40 -10.68 -9.17
C GLY A 35 14.62 -9.89 -8.68
N ALA A 36 15.73 -10.61 -8.49
CA ALA A 36 16.97 -10.07 -7.94
C ALA A 36 17.46 -8.83 -8.72
N GLY A 37 17.93 -7.82 -7.97
CA GLY A 37 18.45 -6.57 -8.53
C GLY A 37 17.41 -5.60 -9.09
N ARG A 38 16.10 -5.91 -8.98
CA ARG A 38 15.01 -5.05 -9.47
C ARG A 38 14.18 -4.55 -8.30
N GLN A 39 13.86 -3.27 -8.31
CA GLN A 39 12.92 -2.69 -7.34
C GLN A 39 11.54 -3.33 -7.49
N GLY A 40 11.03 -3.93 -6.41
CA GLY A 40 9.68 -4.45 -6.33
C GLY A 40 8.60 -3.36 -6.48
N ARG A 41 7.34 -3.77 -6.37
CA ARG A 41 6.19 -2.86 -6.29
C ARG A 41 5.32 -3.25 -5.11
N LEU A 42 4.90 -2.28 -4.32
CA LEU A 42 3.89 -2.47 -3.28
C LEU A 42 2.54 -2.02 -3.81
N ALA A 43 1.55 -2.90 -3.78
CA ALA A 43 0.16 -2.57 -4.07
C ALA A 43 -0.64 -2.56 -2.75
N LEU A 44 -1.22 -1.40 -2.42
CA LEU A 44 -2.15 -1.26 -1.31
C LEU A 44 -3.58 -1.31 -1.83
N VAL A 45 -4.40 -2.19 -1.26
CA VAL A 45 -5.83 -2.32 -1.56
C VAL A 45 -6.59 -2.02 -0.28
N ILE A 46 -7.29 -0.89 -0.26
CA ILE A 46 -7.98 -0.38 0.92
C ILE A 46 -9.46 -0.19 0.59
N HIS A 47 -10.35 -0.60 1.49
CA HIS A 47 -11.79 -0.43 1.31
C HIS A 47 -12.20 1.05 1.48
N HIS A 48 -13.03 1.56 0.58
CA HIS A 48 -13.46 2.98 0.58
C HIS A 48 -14.21 3.44 1.85
N LEU A 49 -14.65 2.50 2.69
CA LEU A 49 -15.29 2.83 3.97
C LEU A 49 -14.32 3.47 4.97
N VAL A 50 -13.01 3.29 4.78
CA VAL A 50 -11.96 3.81 5.68
C VAL A 50 -10.97 4.71 4.95
N VAL A 51 -11.19 5.01 3.67
CA VAL A 51 -10.28 5.83 2.87
C VAL A 51 -11.05 6.59 1.81
N ASP A 52 -10.67 7.84 1.59
CA ASP A 52 -11.19 8.70 0.53
C ASP A 52 -10.06 9.26 -0.35
N GLY A 53 -10.41 10.13 -1.31
CA GLY A 53 -9.45 10.76 -2.21
C GLY A 53 -8.39 11.60 -1.49
N VAL A 54 -8.73 12.26 -0.38
CA VAL A 54 -7.79 13.10 0.38
C VAL A 54 -6.82 12.23 1.19
N SER A 55 -7.36 11.17 1.80
CA SER A 55 -6.63 10.18 2.59
C SER A 55 -5.47 9.55 1.81
N TRP A 56 -5.63 9.34 0.50
CA TRP A 56 -4.59 8.73 -0.34
C TRP A 56 -3.29 9.53 -0.39
N ARG A 57 -3.34 10.86 -0.33
CA ARG A 57 -2.11 11.67 -0.32
C ARG A 57 -1.37 11.48 1.00
N ILE A 58 -2.08 11.53 2.12
CA ILE A 58 -1.51 11.32 3.46
C ILE A 58 -0.88 9.92 3.56
N ILE A 59 -1.62 8.88 3.19
CA ILE A 59 -1.13 7.48 3.24
C ILE A 59 0.15 7.31 2.40
N GLN A 60 0.21 7.91 1.21
CA GLN A 60 1.39 7.80 0.34
C GLN A 60 2.61 8.51 0.92
N ASP A 61 2.41 9.70 1.49
CA ASP A 61 3.47 10.48 2.13
C ASP A 61 3.97 9.75 3.39
N ASP A 62 3.08 9.20 4.21
CA ASP A 62 3.43 8.43 5.41
C ASP A 62 4.18 7.14 5.06
N VAL A 63 3.73 6.39 4.06
CA VAL A 63 4.42 5.17 3.60
C VAL A 63 5.84 5.51 3.13
N ARG A 64 6.02 6.65 2.45
CA ARG A 64 7.34 7.12 2.02
C ARG A 64 8.23 7.48 3.22
N THR A 65 7.69 8.22 4.18
CA THR A 65 8.41 8.60 5.41
C THR A 65 8.86 7.36 6.19
N CYS A 66 7.95 6.41 6.40
CA CYS A 66 8.27 5.14 7.04
C CYS A 66 9.33 4.36 6.27
N TRP A 67 9.19 4.25 4.94
CA TRP A 67 10.17 3.54 4.12
C TRP A 67 11.58 4.13 4.28
N THR A 68 11.71 5.45 4.11
CA THR A 68 13.00 6.14 4.25
C THR A 68 13.63 5.92 5.62
N ALA A 69 12.87 6.16 6.70
CA ALA A 69 13.36 5.98 8.06
C ALA A 69 13.85 4.54 8.31
N LEU A 70 13.05 3.54 7.95
CA LEU A 70 13.39 2.13 8.12
C LEU A 70 14.63 1.73 7.30
N THR A 71 14.77 2.23 6.07
CA THR A 71 15.97 1.94 5.25
C THR A 71 17.24 2.59 5.77
N GLU A 72 17.12 3.64 6.59
CA GLU A 72 18.23 4.30 7.27
C GLU A 72 18.47 3.77 8.69
N GLY A 73 17.72 2.76 9.13
CA GLY A 73 17.83 2.18 10.48
C GLY A 73 17.31 3.09 11.60
N ARG A 74 16.40 4.03 11.27
CA ARG A 74 15.76 4.94 12.22
C ARG A 74 14.31 4.52 12.46
N GLU A 75 13.78 4.82 13.64
CA GLU A 75 12.35 4.65 13.93
C GLU A 75 11.52 5.68 13.13
N PRO A 76 10.46 5.28 12.41
CA PRO A 76 9.55 6.20 11.75
C PRO A 76 8.80 7.09 12.74
N VAL A 77 8.78 8.39 12.49
CA VAL A 77 7.91 9.34 13.19
C VAL A 77 6.99 9.96 12.14
N LEU A 78 5.68 9.80 12.33
CA LEU A 78 4.65 10.39 11.49
C LEU A 78 4.04 11.57 12.23
N GLU A 79 3.93 12.71 11.54
CA GLU A 79 3.18 13.84 12.05
C GLU A 79 1.67 13.52 12.01
N PRO A 80 0.88 14.02 12.97
CA PRO A 80 -0.57 13.90 12.90
C PRO A 80 -1.11 14.44 11.58
N ALA A 81 -2.00 13.69 10.93
CA ALA A 81 -2.66 14.16 9.71
C ALA A 81 -3.43 15.45 10.00
N ALA A 82 -3.12 16.53 9.29
CA ALA A 82 -3.85 17.77 9.42
C ALA A 82 -5.29 17.60 8.90
N THR A 83 -6.28 17.77 9.77
CA THR A 83 -7.68 17.98 9.37
C THR A 83 -7.85 19.44 8.92
N PRO A 84 -8.44 19.70 7.74
CA PRO A 84 -8.81 21.04 7.30
C PRO A 84 -9.75 21.75 8.27
#